data_AF-A0A7L4RC63-F1
#
_entry.id   AF-A0A7L4RC63-F1
#
_cell.length_a   1.000
_cell.length_b   1.000
_cell.length_c   1.000
_cell.angle_alpha   90.00
_cell.angle_beta   90.00
_cell.angle_gamma   90.00
#
_symmetry.space_group_name_H-M   'P 1'
#
loop_
_entity.id
_entity.type
_entity.pdbx_description
1 polymer ?
#
loop_
_entity_poly.entity_id
_entity_poly.type
_entity_poly.pdbx_seq_one_letter_code
_entity_poly.pdbx_strand_id
1 'polypeptide(L)'
;MNLLAVARSTPAVPVLTMGTVVAMANRFARYKPETERTVRKVEVSGDELSYLRQRCEMLRSMTPEQALQVIEFHKDLNAFQALDLAKREKKLIVPNDVHDRILTETDKKYTVWTGTLVIYEAPDKSFGEKVVFDSEFNKPYTVSFEVPEKFRGKRNCALVVEHPDFEFVYSGNNRFELKTAEGHVSLLEYFPKASKEWYEYDERFRIPVGEPKRINRSLRRLYRNYAEYIGSLLREVNDFFGGYGRRGVGAGVRWSDASGVALF
;
A
#
# COMPACT_ATOMS: atom_id res chain seq x y z
N MET A 1 48.69 35.51 25.88
CA MET A 1 48.09 34.29 25.30
C MET A 1 46.64 34.24 25.74
N ASN A 2 45.70 34.64 24.87
CA ASN A 2 44.26 34.66 25.15
C ASN A 2 43.59 33.44 24.54
N LEU A 3 42.98 32.60 25.37
CA LEU A 3 42.11 31.50 24.97
C LEU A 3 40.68 32.03 24.85
N LEU A 4 40.19 32.20 23.62
CA LEU A 4 38.79 32.49 23.31
C LEU A 4 38.01 31.16 23.29
N ALA A 5 37.09 31.00 24.24
CA ALA A 5 36.13 29.92 24.28
C ALA A 5 35.04 30.13 23.21
N VAL A 6 34.91 29.18 22.28
CA VAL A 6 33.83 29.17 21.27
C VAL A 6 32.63 28.44 21.87
N ALA A 7 31.60 29.18 22.26
CA ALA A 7 30.30 28.63 22.62
C ALA A 7 29.59 28.12 21.36
N ARG A 8 29.30 26.81 21.32
CA ARG A 8 28.47 26.20 20.27
C ARG A 8 27.00 26.37 20.66
N SER A 9 26.26 27.17 19.90
CA SER A 9 24.81 27.26 19.98
C SER A 9 24.18 25.98 19.39
N THR A 10 23.49 25.21 20.21
CA THR A 10 22.57 24.16 19.75
C THR A 10 21.42 24.81 18.96
N PRO A 11 21.09 24.33 17.75
CA PRO A 11 19.92 24.83 17.03
C PRO A 11 18.64 24.42 17.76
N ALA A 12 17.74 25.37 17.95
CA ALA A 12 16.42 25.12 18.51
C ALA A 12 15.64 24.17 17.59
N VAL A 13 15.14 23.07 18.17
CA VAL A 13 14.21 22.16 17.49
C VAL A 13 12.90 22.94 17.27
N PRO A 14 12.37 23.02 16.04
CA PRO A 14 11.11 23.69 15.81
C PRO A 14 9.99 22.89 16.50
N VAL A 15 9.40 23.52 17.52
CA VAL A 15 8.16 23.04 18.15
C VAL A 15 7.05 23.16 17.12
N LEU A 16 6.60 22.04 16.55
CA LEU A 16 5.38 22.00 15.76
C LEU A 16 4.21 22.29 16.70
N THR A 17 3.62 23.47 16.56
CA THR A 17 2.42 23.88 17.30
C THR A 17 1.20 23.08 16.80
N MET A 18 0.22 22.88 17.70
CA MET A 18 -1.04 22.17 17.42
C MET A 18 -1.78 22.60 16.14
N GLY A 19 -1.47 23.76 15.56
CA GLY A 19 -2.02 24.23 14.29
C GLY A 19 -1.69 23.37 13.06
N THR A 20 -0.58 22.61 13.07
CA THR A 20 -0.20 21.78 11.90
C THR A 20 -1.02 20.49 11.80
N VAL A 21 -1.53 19.97 12.92
CA VAL A 21 -2.44 18.80 12.96
C VAL A 21 -3.84 19.19 12.46
N VAL A 22 -4.29 20.41 12.78
CA VAL A 22 -5.59 20.94 12.31
C VAL A 22 -5.56 21.30 10.80
N ALA A 23 -4.40 21.65 10.25
CA ALA A 23 -4.27 21.98 8.82
C ALA A 23 -4.46 20.78 7.88
N MET A 24 -4.25 19.53 8.35
CA MET A 24 -4.60 18.35 7.58
C MET A 24 -6.10 18.07 7.57
N ALA A 25 -6.81 18.33 8.69
CA ALA A 25 -8.27 18.20 8.75
C ALA A 25 -8.99 19.22 7.86
N ASN A 26 -8.42 20.40 7.64
CA ASN A 26 -9.06 21.50 6.92
C ASN A 26 -8.82 21.52 5.39
N ARG A 27 -8.06 20.56 4.83
CA ARG A 27 -7.84 20.48 3.36
C ARG A 27 -9.04 19.90 2.58
N PHE A 28 -10.06 19.41 3.28
CA PHE A 28 -11.17 18.66 2.67
C PHE A 28 -12.46 19.44 2.43
N ALA A 29 -12.50 20.74 2.76
CA ALA A 29 -13.65 21.61 2.46
C ALA A 29 -13.89 21.83 0.94
N ARG A 30 -13.10 21.20 0.05
CA ARG A 30 -13.17 21.35 -1.41
C ARG A 30 -13.93 20.23 -2.14
N TYR A 31 -14.28 19.14 -1.48
CA TYR A 31 -15.05 18.07 -2.10
C TYR A 31 -16.54 18.26 -1.79
N LYS A 32 -17.30 18.66 -2.82
CA LYS A 32 -18.77 18.60 -2.75
C LYS A 32 -19.16 17.12 -2.70
N PRO A 33 -20.09 16.70 -1.82
CA PRO A 33 -20.63 15.35 -1.87
C PRO A 33 -21.20 15.11 -3.28
N GLU A 34 -20.77 14.04 -3.94
CA GLU A 34 -21.41 13.61 -5.19
C GLU A 34 -22.83 13.15 -4.90
N THR A 35 -23.72 13.30 -5.89
CA THR A 35 -25.12 12.90 -5.79
C THR A 35 -25.21 11.41 -5.45
N GLU A 36 -25.86 11.08 -4.32
CA GLU A 36 -26.01 9.70 -3.86
C GLU A 36 -26.55 8.79 -4.97
N ARG A 37 -25.72 7.87 -5.44
CA ARG A 37 -26.20 6.72 -6.23
C ARG A 37 -26.77 5.71 -5.25
N THR A 38 -28.03 5.32 -5.43
CA THR A 38 -28.70 4.28 -4.65
C THR A 38 -28.10 2.91 -4.98
N VAL A 39 -26.96 2.59 -4.36
CA VAL A 39 -26.43 1.23 -4.29
C VAL A 39 -27.29 0.46 -3.29
N ARG A 40 -27.79 -0.73 -3.68
CA ARG A 40 -28.58 -1.61 -2.80
C ARG A 40 -27.83 -1.81 -1.47
N LYS A 41 -28.39 -1.26 -0.38
CA LYS A 41 -27.90 -1.53 0.97
C LYS A 41 -28.32 -2.95 1.34
N VAL A 42 -27.34 -3.83 1.54
CA VAL A 42 -27.55 -5.15 2.14
C VAL A 42 -27.61 -4.93 3.65
N GLU A 43 -28.73 -5.27 4.29
CA GLU A 43 -28.82 -5.34 5.75
C GLU A 43 -27.95 -6.51 6.22
N VAL A 44 -26.91 -6.22 7.02
CA VAL A 44 -26.03 -7.25 7.59
C VAL A 44 -25.89 -7.03 9.08
N SER A 45 -26.15 -8.07 9.87
CA SER A 45 -25.82 -8.19 11.28
C SER A 45 -24.44 -8.86 11.44
N GLY A 46 -23.51 -8.22 12.15
CA GLY A 46 -22.15 -8.73 12.37
C GLY A 46 -21.19 -7.63 12.86
N ASP A 47 -19.99 -8.02 13.29
CA ASP A 47 -18.92 -7.04 13.54
C ASP A 47 -18.50 -6.35 12.22
N GLU A 48 -18.08 -5.09 12.31
CA GLU A 48 -17.76 -4.26 11.13
C GLU A 48 -16.66 -4.88 10.26
N LEU A 49 -15.73 -5.60 10.88
CA LEU A 49 -14.61 -6.25 10.19
C LEU A 49 -15.08 -7.43 9.33
N SER A 50 -15.98 -8.26 9.87
CA SER A 50 -16.60 -9.38 9.17
C SER A 50 -17.44 -8.91 8.00
N TYR A 51 -18.14 -7.77 8.16
CA TYR A 51 -18.85 -7.12 7.06
C TYR A 51 -17.88 -6.70 5.94
N LEU A 52 -16.79 -6.01 6.26
CA LEU A 52 -15.79 -5.59 5.27
C LEU A 52 -15.11 -6.77 4.57
N ARG A 53 -14.85 -7.87 5.29
CA ARG A 53 -14.32 -9.12 4.70
C ARG A 53 -15.32 -9.75 3.73
N GLN A 54 -16.60 -9.82 4.11
CA GLN A 54 -17.64 -10.31 3.21
C GLN A 54 -17.74 -9.45 1.95
N ARG A 55 -17.62 -8.13 2.08
CA ARG A 55 -17.56 -7.21 0.93
C ARG A 55 -16.34 -7.47 0.04
N CYS A 56 -15.19 -7.78 0.62
CA CYS A 56 -13.99 -8.15 -0.14
C CYS A 56 -14.23 -9.40 -1.00
N GLU A 57 -14.81 -10.45 -0.41
CA GLU A 57 -15.15 -11.68 -1.14
C GLU A 57 -16.24 -11.44 -2.20
N MET A 58 -17.23 -10.61 -1.89
CA MET A 58 -18.23 -10.19 -2.86
C MET A 58 -17.57 -9.48 -4.05
N LEU A 59 -16.64 -8.57 -3.80
CA LEU A 59 -15.91 -7.86 -4.85
C LEU A 59 -15.07 -8.81 -5.72
N ARG A 60 -14.41 -9.82 -5.12
CA ARG A 60 -13.67 -10.86 -5.85
C ARG A 60 -14.56 -11.71 -6.76
N SER A 61 -15.79 -11.97 -6.33
CA SER A 61 -16.76 -12.76 -7.11
C SER A 61 -17.34 -12.01 -8.31
N MET A 62 -17.22 -10.68 -8.36
CA MET A 62 -17.71 -9.88 -9.48
C MET A 62 -16.89 -10.08 -10.76
N THR A 63 -17.52 -9.88 -11.92
CA THR A 63 -16.76 -9.69 -13.17
C THR A 63 -16.02 -8.34 -13.12
N PRO A 64 -14.95 -8.16 -13.92
CA PRO A 64 -14.25 -6.88 -14.02
C PRO A 64 -15.16 -5.68 -14.31
N GLU A 65 -16.17 -5.84 -15.19
CA GLU A 65 -17.12 -4.79 -15.57
C GLU A 65 -18.05 -4.43 -14.42
N GLN A 66 -18.52 -5.43 -13.67
CA GLN A 66 -19.35 -5.22 -12.48
C GLN A 66 -18.56 -4.50 -11.38
N ALA A 67 -17.33 -4.96 -11.11
CA ALA A 67 -16.46 -4.32 -10.13
C ALA A 67 -16.20 -2.85 -10.49
N LEU A 68 -15.95 -2.56 -11.77
CA LEU A 68 -15.74 -1.19 -12.25
C LEU A 68 -16.95 -0.26 -12.03
N GLN A 69 -18.17 -0.78 -12.03
CA GLN A 69 -19.38 0.02 -11.81
C GLN A 69 -19.57 0.44 -10.34
N VAL A 70 -19.00 -0.31 -9.41
CA VAL A 70 -19.18 -0.11 -7.97
C VAL A 70 -17.95 0.47 -7.27
N ILE A 71 -16.79 0.45 -7.91
CA ILE A 71 -15.54 1.03 -7.39
C ILE A 71 -15.51 2.55 -7.64
N GLU A 72 -15.14 3.29 -6.60
CA GLU A 72 -14.87 4.72 -6.64
C GLU A 72 -13.36 4.96 -6.76
N PHE A 73 -12.95 5.72 -7.78
CA PHE A 73 -11.53 6.04 -8.02
C PHE A 73 -11.21 7.46 -7.55
N HIS A 74 -10.38 7.56 -6.53
CA HIS A 74 -9.89 8.84 -6.02
C HIS A 74 -8.49 9.12 -6.55
N LYS A 75 -8.34 10.25 -7.24
CA LYS A 75 -7.03 10.74 -7.70
C LYS A 75 -6.33 11.49 -6.56
N ASP A 76 -5.01 11.55 -6.63
CA ASP A 76 -4.18 12.41 -5.77
C ASP A 76 -4.23 12.11 -4.26
N LEU A 77 -4.65 10.90 -3.89
CA LEU A 77 -4.52 10.39 -2.52
C LEU A 77 -3.24 9.58 -2.37
N ASN A 78 -2.55 9.82 -1.27
CA ASN A 78 -1.45 8.97 -0.82
C ASN A 78 -1.99 7.82 0.07
N ALA A 79 -1.16 6.83 0.39
CA ALA A 79 -1.62 5.62 1.06
C ALA A 79 -2.19 5.87 2.47
N PHE A 80 -1.65 6.84 3.22
CA PHE A 80 -2.20 7.21 4.54
C PHE A 80 -3.58 7.89 4.42
N GLN A 81 -3.74 8.79 3.46
CA GLN A 81 -5.01 9.48 3.21
C GLN A 81 -6.09 8.52 2.71
N ALA A 82 -5.69 7.54 1.89
CA ALA A 82 -6.57 6.50 1.40
C ALA A 82 -7.14 5.64 2.54
N LEU A 83 -6.31 5.23 3.50
CA LEU A 83 -6.74 4.44 4.66
C LEU A 83 -7.67 5.23 5.58
N ASP A 84 -7.35 6.49 5.85
CA ASP A 84 -8.22 7.38 6.65
C ASP A 84 -9.59 7.56 5.99
N LEU A 85 -9.62 7.78 4.67
CA LEU A 85 -10.84 7.90 3.89
C LEU A 85 -11.66 6.60 3.93
N ALA A 86 -11.02 5.46 3.69
CA ALA A 86 -11.66 4.14 3.71
C ALA A 86 -12.31 3.86 5.06
N LYS A 87 -11.59 4.12 6.17
CA LYS A 87 -12.12 3.97 7.53
C LYS A 87 -13.30 4.88 7.80
N ARG A 88 -13.19 6.17 7.44
CA ARG A 88 -14.25 7.17 7.66
C ARG A 88 -15.53 6.83 6.90
N GLU A 89 -15.39 6.35 5.67
CA GLU A 89 -16.52 6.02 4.79
C GLU A 89 -16.98 4.56 4.91
N LYS A 90 -16.33 3.77 5.78
CA LYS A 90 -16.60 2.33 5.96
C LYS A 90 -16.51 1.56 4.64
N LYS A 91 -15.51 1.91 3.85
CA LYS A 91 -15.21 1.33 2.54
C LYS A 91 -13.97 0.44 2.61
N LEU A 92 -13.89 -0.47 1.66
CA LEU A 92 -12.74 -1.32 1.41
C LEU A 92 -11.80 -0.61 0.44
N ILE A 93 -10.49 -0.61 0.70
CA ILE A 93 -9.52 -0.35 -0.37
C ILE A 93 -9.43 -1.59 -1.24
N VAL A 94 -9.62 -1.43 -2.55
CA VAL A 94 -9.69 -2.55 -3.51
C VAL A 94 -8.39 -3.38 -3.49
N PRO A 95 -8.47 -4.70 -3.25
CA PRO A 95 -7.31 -5.60 -3.28
C PRO A 95 -6.57 -5.61 -4.62
N ASN A 96 -5.28 -5.96 -4.61
CA ASN A 96 -4.47 -6.00 -5.81
C ASN A 96 -4.97 -7.02 -6.83
N ASP A 97 -5.47 -8.19 -6.41
CA ASP A 97 -5.94 -9.22 -7.33
C ASP A 97 -7.16 -8.76 -8.14
N VAL A 98 -8.12 -8.12 -7.48
CA VAL A 98 -9.29 -7.51 -8.13
C VAL A 98 -8.85 -6.40 -9.08
N HIS A 99 -8.01 -5.50 -8.60
CA HIS A 99 -7.55 -4.36 -9.39
C HIS A 99 -6.72 -4.80 -10.61
N ASP A 100 -5.84 -5.80 -10.43
CA ASP A 100 -5.11 -6.45 -11.51
C ASP A 100 -6.11 -6.96 -12.55
N ARG A 101 -7.08 -7.80 -12.17
CA ARG A 101 -8.10 -8.34 -13.08
C ARG A 101 -8.78 -7.26 -13.91
N ILE A 102 -9.24 -6.17 -13.30
CA ILE A 102 -9.88 -5.08 -14.04
C ILE A 102 -8.93 -4.47 -15.07
N LEU A 103 -7.69 -4.18 -14.69
CA LEU A 103 -6.69 -3.69 -15.63
C LEU A 103 -6.32 -4.72 -16.71
N THR A 104 -6.56 -6.01 -16.43
CA THR A 104 -6.16 -7.09 -17.31
C THR A 104 -7.18 -7.44 -18.38
N GLU A 105 -8.45 -7.38 -17.99
CA GLU A 105 -9.60 -7.86 -18.75
C GLU A 105 -10.40 -6.70 -19.33
N THR A 106 -10.11 -5.46 -18.92
CA THR A 106 -10.75 -4.24 -19.47
C THR A 106 -9.71 -3.30 -20.10
N ASP A 107 -10.17 -2.38 -20.95
CA ASP A 107 -9.31 -1.34 -21.55
C ASP A 107 -9.00 -0.15 -20.61
N LYS A 108 -9.39 -0.23 -19.34
CA LYS A 108 -9.18 0.87 -18.38
C LYS A 108 -7.74 0.92 -17.89
N LYS A 109 -7.24 2.15 -17.71
CA LYS A 109 -5.86 2.43 -17.32
C LYS A 109 -5.83 3.46 -16.19
N TYR A 110 -5.47 3.00 -15.00
CA TYR A 110 -5.25 3.84 -13.84
C TYR A 110 -4.11 3.24 -13.02
N THR A 111 -3.28 4.14 -12.50
CA THR A 111 -2.29 3.80 -11.49
C THR A 111 -2.91 4.16 -10.15
N VAL A 112 -3.01 3.23 -9.19
CA VAL A 112 -3.56 3.49 -7.85
C VAL A 112 -2.99 2.54 -6.80
N TRP A 113 -2.91 3.00 -5.56
CA TRP A 113 -2.65 2.16 -4.41
C TRP A 113 -3.77 1.13 -4.24
N THR A 114 -3.37 -0.10 -3.96
CA THR A 114 -4.29 -1.20 -3.67
C THR A 114 -4.36 -1.45 -2.17
N GLY A 115 -5.40 -2.17 -1.75
CA GLY A 115 -5.60 -2.63 -0.38
C GLY A 115 -4.63 -3.73 0.02
N THR A 116 -3.73 -4.16 -0.87
CA THR A 116 -2.72 -5.18 -0.58
C THR A 116 -1.44 -4.50 -0.11
N LEU A 117 -0.99 -4.86 1.08
CA LEU A 117 0.25 -4.43 1.68
C LEU A 117 1.30 -5.53 1.53
N VAL A 118 2.51 -5.15 1.15
CA VAL A 118 3.66 -6.03 0.97
C VAL A 118 4.79 -5.58 1.90
N ILE A 119 5.37 -6.56 2.59
CA ILE A 119 6.43 -6.38 3.57
C ILE A 119 7.57 -7.30 3.17
N TYR A 120 8.77 -6.77 2.99
CA TYR A 120 9.93 -7.58 2.66
C TYR A 120 11.23 -6.99 3.21
N GLU A 121 12.21 -7.87 3.34
CA GLU A 121 13.60 -7.52 3.59
C GLU A 121 14.38 -7.42 2.28
N ALA A 122 15.54 -6.76 2.30
CA ALA A 122 16.48 -6.73 1.17
C ALA A 122 16.76 -8.15 0.61
N PRO A 123 17.10 -8.30 -0.68
CA PRO A 123 17.41 -9.61 -1.25
C PRO A 123 18.44 -10.38 -0.41
N ASP A 124 18.20 -11.67 -0.23
CA ASP A 124 19.03 -12.60 0.56
C ASP A 124 19.13 -12.31 2.08
N LYS A 125 18.53 -11.22 2.57
CA LYS A 125 18.37 -10.94 4.00
C LYS A 125 17.17 -11.71 4.55
N SER A 126 17.33 -12.27 5.76
CA SER A 126 16.25 -12.96 6.46
C SER A 126 15.42 -11.99 7.28
N PHE A 127 14.12 -12.25 7.40
CA PHE A 127 13.28 -11.56 8.37
C PHE A 127 13.83 -11.72 9.79
N GLY A 128 14.08 -10.60 10.45
CA GLY A 128 14.34 -10.54 11.90
C GLY A 128 13.04 -10.59 12.70
N GLU A 129 13.08 -10.11 13.93
CA GLU A 129 11.89 -9.94 14.76
C GLU A 129 10.96 -8.86 14.24
N LYS A 130 11.51 -7.87 13.53
CA LYS A 130 10.84 -6.67 13.09
C LYS A 130 11.38 -6.21 11.75
N VAL A 131 10.50 -5.66 10.91
CA VAL A 131 10.88 -4.89 9.72
C VAL A 131 10.63 -3.41 10.03
N VAL A 132 11.57 -2.55 9.65
CA VAL A 132 11.45 -1.10 9.81
C VAL A 132 11.72 -0.44 8.48
N PHE A 133 10.73 0.30 7.98
CA PHE A 133 10.88 1.10 6.79
C PHE A 133 11.03 2.57 7.18
N ASP A 134 12.16 3.16 6.83
CA ASP A 134 12.46 4.57 7.05
C ASP A 134 12.43 5.31 5.70
N SER A 135 11.46 6.22 5.54
CA SER A 135 11.43 7.14 4.42
C SER A 135 12.10 8.44 4.83
N GLU A 136 13.21 8.80 4.18
CA GLU A 136 13.90 10.08 4.43
C GLU A 136 13.47 11.20 3.46
N PHE A 137 12.74 10.86 2.41
CA PHE A 137 12.46 11.77 1.30
C PHE A 137 11.22 12.65 1.51
N ASN A 138 11.36 13.95 1.26
CA ASN A 138 10.34 15.02 1.30
C ASN A 138 9.61 15.21 2.65
N LYS A 139 9.12 14.13 3.25
CA LYS A 139 8.44 14.09 4.54
C LYS A 139 8.92 12.83 5.26
N PRO A 140 9.85 12.94 6.22
CA PRO A 140 10.39 11.76 6.85
C PRO A 140 9.36 11.08 7.75
N TYR A 141 9.25 9.76 7.63
CA TYR A 141 8.44 8.91 8.49
C TYR A 141 9.03 7.51 8.60
N THR A 142 8.70 6.83 9.69
CA THR A 142 9.09 5.44 9.95
C THR A 142 7.85 4.58 10.05
N VAL A 143 7.84 3.42 9.41
CA VAL A 143 6.83 2.38 9.58
C VAL A 143 7.49 1.14 10.15
N SER A 144 6.86 0.53 11.13
CA SER A 144 7.43 -0.60 11.86
C SER A 144 6.44 -1.76 11.91
N PHE A 145 6.90 -2.99 11.68
CA PHE A 145 6.07 -4.19 11.67
C PHE A 145 6.75 -5.34 12.41
N GLU A 146 6.08 -5.88 13.43
CA GLU A 146 6.54 -7.07 14.15
C GLU A 146 6.28 -8.33 13.31
N VAL A 147 7.34 -9.07 13.00
CA VAL A 147 7.26 -10.27 12.15
C VAL A 147 6.72 -11.44 12.96
N PRO A 148 5.63 -12.11 12.49
CA PRO A 148 5.14 -13.37 13.04
C PRO A 148 6.26 -14.39 13.24
N GLU A 149 6.28 -15.10 14.37
CA GLU A 149 7.40 -15.98 14.74
C GLU A 149 7.65 -17.06 13.68
N LYS A 150 6.56 -17.62 13.12
CA LYS A 150 6.58 -18.61 12.03
C LYS A 150 7.29 -18.15 10.74
N PHE A 151 7.46 -16.84 10.55
CA PHE A 151 8.09 -16.26 9.35
C PHE A 151 9.50 -15.72 9.60
N ARG A 152 9.97 -15.66 10.85
CA ARG A 152 11.32 -15.22 11.17
C ARG A 152 12.36 -16.17 10.56
N GLY A 153 13.50 -15.64 10.14
CA GLY A 153 14.57 -16.39 9.49
C GLY A 153 14.33 -16.73 8.01
N LYS A 154 13.09 -16.60 7.51
CA LYS A 154 12.79 -16.79 6.07
C LYS A 154 13.48 -15.71 5.25
N ARG A 155 14.00 -16.06 4.07
CA ARG A 155 14.71 -15.20 3.12
C ARG A 155 13.98 -15.18 1.78
N ASN A 156 14.22 -14.15 0.95
CA ASN A 156 13.70 -14.07 -0.42
C ASN A 156 12.19 -14.35 -0.52
N CYS A 157 11.44 -13.80 0.41
CA CYS A 157 9.99 -13.88 0.48
C CYS A 157 9.44 -12.49 0.84
N ALA A 158 8.14 -12.34 0.66
CA ALA A 158 7.40 -11.20 1.16
C ALA A 158 6.29 -11.68 2.07
N LEU A 159 5.91 -10.84 3.03
CA LEU A 159 4.67 -11.01 3.78
C LEU A 159 3.62 -10.11 3.15
N VAL A 160 2.41 -10.64 3.04
CA VAL A 160 1.29 -9.98 2.39
C VAL A 160 0.14 -9.90 3.39
N VAL A 161 -0.43 -8.71 3.52
CA VAL A 161 -1.62 -8.45 4.34
C VAL A 161 -2.58 -7.63 3.49
N GLU A 162 -3.87 -7.88 3.60
CA GLU A 162 -4.88 -7.17 2.80
C GLU A 162 -5.80 -6.37 3.70
N HIS A 163 -6.25 -5.21 3.22
CA HIS A 163 -7.29 -4.42 3.86
C HIS A 163 -8.59 -5.25 3.85
N PRO A 164 -9.35 -5.30 4.95
CA PRO A 164 -9.28 -4.47 6.17
C PRO A 164 -8.43 -5.05 7.32
N ASP A 165 -7.61 -6.08 7.08
CA ASP A 165 -6.96 -6.85 8.14
C ASP A 165 -5.69 -6.20 8.72
N PHE A 166 -5.45 -4.93 8.41
CA PHE A 166 -4.36 -4.16 8.99
C PHE A 166 -4.76 -2.71 9.28
N GLU A 167 -4.06 -2.11 10.24
CA GLU A 167 -4.15 -0.67 10.53
C GLU A 167 -2.78 -0.08 10.85
N PHE A 168 -2.67 1.24 10.71
CA PHE A 168 -1.51 2.00 11.15
C PHE A 168 -1.84 2.76 12.43
N VAL A 169 -1.04 2.51 13.46
CA VAL A 169 -1.14 3.21 14.73
C VAL A 169 -0.03 4.26 14.80
N TYR A 170 -0.41 5.51 14.95
CA TYR A 170 0.55 6.60 15.12
C TYR A 170 1.16 6.56 16.53
N SER A 171 2.49 6.55 16.60
CA SER A 171 3.26 6.43 17.86
C SER A 171 4.01 7.72 18.23
N GLY A 172 3.74 8.83 17.52
CA GLY A 172 4.46 10.09 17.70
C GLY A 172 5.65 10.26 16.76
N ASN A 173 6.16 11.48 16.60
CA ASN A 173 7.38 11.80 15.83
C ASN A 173 7.40 11.19 14.40
N ASN A 174 6.27 11.21 13.68
CA ASN A 174 6.12 10.59 12.36
C ASN A 174 6.47 9.07 12.32
N ARG A 175 6.28 8.38 13.44
CA ARG A 175 6.46 6.93 13.54
C ARG A 175 5.11 6.23 13.57
N PHE A 176 4.99 5.19 12.77
CA PHE A 176 3.78 4.39 12.64
C PHE A 176 4.11 2.93 12.92
N GLU A 177 3.19 2.25 13.59
CA GLU A 177 3.23 0.81 13.76
C GLU A 177 2.13 0.16 12.93
N LEU A 178 2.50 -0.82 12.12
CA LEU A 178 1.55 -1.66 11.40
C LEU A 178 1.04 -2.76 12.33
N LYS A 179 -0.25 -2.73 12.65
CA LYS A 179 -0.94 -3.76 13.44
C LYS A 179 -1.78 -4.66 12.54
N THR A 180 -1.69 -5.97 12.78
CA THR A 180 -2.51 -7.00 12.12
C THR A 180 -2.49 -8.26 12.99
N ALA A 181 -3.53 -9.09 12.93
CA ALA A 181 -3.51 -10.38 13.60
C ALA A 181 -2.67 -11.39 12.81
N GLU A 182 -1.93 -12.24 13.51
CA GLU A 182 -0.96 -13.17 12.91
C GLU A 182 -1.56 -14.14 11.89
N GLY A 183 -2.87 -14.42 12.01
CA GLY A 183 -3.63 -15.25 11.07
C GLY A 183 -3.94 -14.59 9.72
N HIS A 184 -3.80 -13.27 9.61
CA HIS A 184 -4.07 -12.52 8.38
C HIS A 184 -2.81 -12.22 7.56
N VAL A 185 -1.64 -12.56 8.10
CA VAL A 185 -0.36 -12.42 7.39
C VAL A 185 -0.10 -13.67 6.56
N SER A 186 -0.03 -13.51 5.24
CA SER A 186 0.31 -14.57 4.30
C SER A 186 1.77 -14.48 3.88
N LEU A 187 2.41 -15.63 3.67
CA LEU A 187 3.77 -15.72 3.13
C LEU A 187 3.68 -15.85 1.60
N LEU A 188 4.40 -14.99 0.89
CA LEU A 188 4.67 -15.10 -0.53
C LEU A 188 6.12 -15.60 -0.71
N GLU A 189 6.26 -16.88 -1.02
CA GLU A 189 7.56 -17.49 -1.27
C GLU A 189 8.16 -17.02 -2.60
N TYR A 190 9.48 -17.10 -2.74
CA TYR A 190 10.21 -16.74 -3.96
C TYR A 190 9.93 -15.31 -4.45
N PHE A 191 9.87 -14.34 -3.53
CA PHE A 191 9.68 -12.94 -3.91
C PHE A 191 10.91 -12.44 -4.69
N PRO A 192 10.75 -11.83 -5.87
CA PRO A 192 11.86 -11.64 -6.79
C PRO A 192 12.95 -10.71 -6.27
N LYS A 193 14.20 -11.09 -6.50
CA LYS A 193 15.39 -10.33 -6.06
C LYS A 193 15.62 -9.06 -6.89
N ALA A 194 15.47 -9.15 -8.20
CA ALA A 194 15.77 -8.05 -9.11
C ALA A 194 14.55 -7.14 -9.32
N SER A 195 14.78 -5.83 -9.35
CA SER A 195 13.77 -4.83 -9.70
C SER A 195 13.81 -4.56 -11.20
N LYS A 196 12.68 -4.08 -11.75
CA LYS A 196 12.46 -3.67 -13.15
C LYS A 196 12.42 -4.81 -14.18
N GLU A 197 12.41 -6.06 -13.72
CA GLU A 197 12.28 -7.28 -14.53
C GLU A 197 10.84 -7.80 -14.61
N TRP A 198 10.63 -8.83 -15.43
CA TRP A 198 9.34 -9.47 -15.70
C TRP A 198 9.22 -10.83 -15.03
N TYR A 199 8.10 -11.08 -14.38
CA TYR A 199 7.89 -12.26 -13.56
C TYR A 199 6.52 -12.88 -13.80
N GLU A 200 6.43 -14.18 -13.52
CA GLU A 200 5.16 -14.80 -13.18
C GLU A 200 4.63 -14.17 -11.89
N TYR A 201 3.38 -14.43 -11.55
CA TYR A 201 2.77 -13.84 -10.38
C TYR A 201 2.02 -14.92 -9.60
N ASP A 202 1.92 -14.71 -8.29
CA ASP A 202 1.09 -15.54 -7.42
C ASP A 202 -0.40 -15.35 -7.76
N GLU A 203 -1.13 -16.43 -7.97
CA GLU A 203 -2.52 -16.38 -8.44
C GLU A 203 -3.47 -15.73 -7.41
N ARG A 204 -3.14 -15.80 -6.11
CA ARG A 204 -3.96 -15.25 -5.03
C ARG A 204 -3.81 -13.74 -4.92
N PHE A 205 -2.59 -13.23 -4.89
CA PHE A 205 -2.31 -11.82 -4.66
C PHE A 205 -1.97 -11.05 -5.93
N ARG A 206 -1.74 -11.72 -7.06
CA ARG A 206 -1.25 -11.15 -8.33
C ARG A 206 0.04 -10.36 -8.17
N ILE A 207 0.91 -10.78 -7.25
CA ILE A 207 2.23 -10.19 -6.97
C ILE A 207 3.31 -11.00 -7.69
N PRO A 208 4.31 -10.36 -8.33
CA PRO A 208 5.47 -11.02 -8.93
C PRO A 208 6.13 -12.08 -8.03
N VAL A 209 6.45 -13.25 -8.60
CA VAL A 209 7.19 -14.35 -7.95
C VAL A 209 8.14 -15.06 -8.91
N GLY A 210 9.16 -15.70 -8.34
CA GLY A 210 10.09 -16.56 -9.05
C GLY A 210 11.20 -15.81 -9.79
N GLU A 211 11.73 -16.47 -10.82
CA GLU A 211 12.86 -16.00 -11.61
C GLU A 211 12.41 -15.08 -12.77
N PRO A 212 13.27 -14.14 -13.21
CA PRO A 212 12.98 -13.29 -14.36
C PRO A 212 12.66 -14.11 -15.62
N LYS A 213 11.67 -13.64 -16.38
CA LYS A 213 11.23 -14.25 -17.64
C LYS A 213 11.35 -13.25 -18.78
N ARG A 214 11.41 -13.78 -20.00
CA ARG A 214 11.27 -12.96 -21.21
C ARG A 214 9.85 -12.37 -21.26
N ILE A 215 9.76 -11.07 -21.51
CA ILE A 215 8.50 -10.32 -21.54
C ILE A 215 7.40 -10.97 -22.38
N ASN A 216 6.18 -11.01 -21.83
CA ASN A 216 4.95 -11.37 -22.51
C ASN A 216 3.74 -10.68 -21.81
N ARG A 217 2.51 -10.90 -22.31
CA ARG A 217 1.28 -10.26 -21.79
C ARG A 217 0.77 -10.84 -20.46
N SER A 218 1.14 -12.07 -20.11
CA SER A 218 0.73 -12.68 -18.83
C SER A 218 1.67 -12.31 -17.69
N LEU A 219 2.88 -11.83 -17.93
CA LEU A 219 3.82 -11.47 -16.87
C LEU A 219 3.50 -10.13 -16.19
N ARG A 220 4.15 -9.87 -15.07
CA ARG A 220 4.09 -8.60 -14.33
C ARG A 220 5.48 -8.02 -14.17
N ARG A 221 5.58 -6.70 -14.32
CA ARG A 221 6.83 -5.98 -14.09
C ARG A 221 6.91 -5.57 -12.61
N LEU A 222 7.99 -5.89 -11.92
CA LEU A 222 8.18 -5.50 -10.52
C LEU A 222 9.00 -4.21 -10.42
N TYR A 223 8.50 -3.18 -9.74
CA TYR A 223 9.28 -2.05 -9.25
C TYR A 223 9.46 -2.18 -7.74
N ARG A 224 10.55 -2.83 -7.35
CA ARG A 224 10.95 -3.12 -5.97
C ARG A 224 11.96 -2.08 -5.47
N ASN A 225 11.88 -1.75 -4.18
CA ASN A 225 12.95 -1.09 -3.44
C ASN A 225 13.98 -2.16 -3.02
N TYR A 226 15.27 -1.90 -3.22
CA TYR A 226 16.31 -2.88 -2.91
C TYR A 226 16.62 -3.00 -1.41
N ALA A 227 16.12 -2.07 -0.59
CA ALA A 227 16.15 -2.15 0.87
C ALA A 227 14.95 -2.93 1.43
N GLU A 228 14.86 -3.04 2.76
CA GLU A 228 13.62 -3.41 3.43
C GLU A 228 12.49 -2.41 3.14
N TYR A 229 11.26 -2.92 3.14
CA TYR A 229 10.10 -2.13 2.77
C TYR A 229 8.83 -2.67 3.43
N ILE A 230 7.98 -1.74 3.84
CA ILE A 230 6.61 -2.00 4.32
C ILE A 230 5.73 -1.02 3.55
N GLY A 231 4.82 -1.52 2.72
CA GLY A 231 3.95 -0.61 2.00
C GLY A 231 2.76 -1.20 1.30
N SER A 232 1.74 -0.37 1.09
CA SER A 232 0.72 -0.65 0.09
C SER A 232 1.38 -0.94 -1.25
N LEU A 233 0.74 -1.76 -2.07
CA LEU A 233 1.22 -2.10 -3.40
C LEU A 233 0.63 -1.11 -4.39
N LEU A 234 1.49 -0.37 -5.10
CA LEU A 234 1.04 0.50 -6.17
C LEU A 234 0.83 -0.35 -7.40
N ARG A 235 -0.35 -0.31 -7.99
CA ARG A 235 -0.57 -0.95 -9.27
C ARG A 235 -0.46 0.06 -10.40
N GLU A 236 0.47 -0.18 -11.32
CA GLU A 236 0.81 0.73 -12.41
C GLU A 236 0.42 0.14 -13.77
N VAL A 237 0.00 0.99 -14.70
CA VAL A 237 -0.39 0.61 -16.06
C VAL A 237 0.50 1.26 -17.14
N ASN A 238 1.35 2.21 -16.74
CA ASN A 238 2.17 2.99 -17.66
C ASN A 238 3.66 2.74 -17.45
N ASP A 239 4.32 2.23 -18.50
CA ASP A 239 5.76 2.40 -18.69
C ASP A 239 5.99 3.86 -19.12
N PHE A 240 6.85 4.58 -18.42
CA PHE A 240 7.35 5.92 -18.73
C PHE A 240 7.94 6.09 -20.16
N PHE A 241 7.94 5.05 -21.00
CA PHE A 241 8.62 4.99 -22.29
C PHE A 241 7.79 4.29 -23.38
N GLY A 242 6.52 4.68 -23.54
CA GLY A 242 5.84 4.67 -24.84
C GLY A 242 5.67 3.32 -25.55
N GLY A 243 5.24 2.26 -24.86
CA GLY A 243 4.99 0.96 -25.50
C GLY A 243 3.88 0.13 -24.83
N TYR A 244 2.64 0.39 -25.23
CA TYR A 244 1.42 -0.43 -25.16
C TYR A 244 1.35 -1.58 -24.10
N GLY A 245 0.80 -1.26 -22.91
CA GLY A 245 -0.02 -2.21 -22.13
C GLY A 245 0.62 -2.93 -20.94
N ARG A 246 1.68 -2.37 -20.34
CA ARG A 246 2.47 -3.08 -19.33
C ARG A 246 1.93 -2.91 -17.91
N ARG A 247 1.74 -4.04 -17.24
CA ARG A 247 1.23 -4.20 -15.89
C ARG A 247 2.37 -4.16 -14.87
N GLY A 248 2.55 -3.02 -14.20
CA GLY A 248 3.58 -2.79 -13.20
C GLY A 248 3.07 -2.98 -11.77
N VAL A 249 3.93 -3.49 -10.90
CA VAL A 249 3.71 -3.61 -9.46
C VAL A 249 4.78 -2.80 -8.74
N GLY A 250 4.40 -1.63 -8.23
CA GLY A 250 5.20 -0.72 -7.44
C GLY A 250 5.23 -1.09 -5.97
N ALA A 251 6.01 -2.13 -5.64
CA ALA A 251 6.30 -2.51 -4.25
C ALA A 251 7.46 -1.69 -3.63
N GLY A 252 7.94 -0.65 -4.31
CA GLY A 252 8.96 0.27 -3.80
C GLY A 252 8.59 1.74 -3.92
N VAL A 253 7.33 2.05 -4.27
CA VAL A 253 6.82 3.42 -4.35
C VAL A 253 6.51 3.92 -2.95
N ARG A 254 6.65 5.21 -2.64
CA ARG A 254 6.58 5.66 -1.23
C ARG A 254 5.15 5.94 -0.84
N TRP A 255 4.79 5.70 0.42
CA TRP A 255 3.44 5.99 0.94
C TRP A 255 2.99 7.43 0.74
N SER A 256 3.94 8.37 0.71
CA SER A 256 3.70 9.79 0.51
C SER A 256 3.34 10.15 -0.93
N ASP A 257 3.58 9.24 -1.88
CA ASP A 257 3.35 9.47 -3.28
C ASP A 257 1.84 9.45 -3.56
N ALA A 258 1.37 10.51 -4.20
CA ALA A 258 -0.03 10.71 -4.52
C ALA A 258 -0.36 9.96 -5.82
N SER A 259 -0.53 8.65 -5.69
CA SER A 259 -0.83 7.78 -6.83
C SER A 259 -2.33 7.50 -6.98
N GLY A 260 -3.19 7.94 -6.05
CA GLY A 260 -4.61 7.65 -6.06
C GLY A 260 -4.96 6.30 -5.42
N VAL A 261 -6.25 6.02 -5.27
CA VAL A 261 -6.78 4.79 -4.65
C VAL A 261 -8.13 4.41 -5.26
N ALA A 262 -8.42 3.11 -5.30
CA ALA A 262 -9.74 2.56 -5.60
C ALA A 262 -10.44 2.12 -4.30
N LEU A 263 -11.64 2.61 -4.05
CA LEU A 263 -12.46 2.28 -2.88
C LEU A 263 -13.74 1.56 -3.28
N PHE A 264 -14.21 0.66 -2.43
CA PHE A 264 -15.45 -0.08 -2.58
C PHE A 264 -16.28 -0.02 -1.30
#